data_AF-A0A965R6L6-F1
#
_entry.id   AF-A0A965R6L6-F1
#
_cell.length_a   1.000
_cell.length_b   1.000
_cell.length_c   1.000
_cell.angle_alpha   90.00
_cell.angle_beta   90.00
_cell.angle_gamma   90.00
#
_symmetry.space_group_name_H-M   'P 1'
#
loop_
_entity.id
_entity.type
_entity.pdbx_description
1 polymer ?
#
loop_
_entity_poly.entity_id
_entity_poly.type
_entity_poly.pdbx_seq_one_letter_code
_entity_poly.pdbx_strand_id
1 'polypeptide(L)'
;MKRPPENVQHRGLPKAPTSIPWRWRLKLARWGRRDARQYKSLKDFTRTHAIIEIDNMIRSKQIDVNFWLEIETRSLVLGNERIAVDLQQLEHELEEDLRRTDSTDRERARTAGRIASAQQRLANFEAQLRSNRQQGASDRRMAEQAMQSFTAFREMMVSAYTRYRALHAGGNIAAAQAEIPEFVPVPLTVLPQFDDELLDIPQAGVGPRSHRRPAGDALNPTNGAR
;
A
#
# COMPACT_ATOMS: atom_id res chain seq x y z
N MET A 1 1.37 -4.35 26.52
CA MET A 1 0.67 -4.19 25.22
C MET A 1 -0.80 -3.90 25.50
N LYS A 2 -1.30 -2.70 25.19
CA LYS A 2 -2.73 -2.36 25.35
C LYS A 2 -3.51 -3.01 24.20
N ARG A 3 -4.58 -3.76 24.52
CA ARG A 3 -5.50 -4.34 23.52
C ARG A 3 -6.09 -3.22 22.65
N PRO A 4 -6.25 -3.42 21.32
CA PRO A 4 -6.95 -2.47 20.48
C PRO A 4 -8.45 -2.46 20.86
N PRO A 5 -9.11 -1.28 20.88
CA PRO A 5 -10.51 -1.16 21.29
C PRO A 5 -11.47 -1.84 20.29
N GLU A 6 -12.43 -2.60 20.83
CA GLU A 6 -13.43 -3.47 20.16
C GLU A 6 -14.51 -2.76 19.32
N ASN A 7 -14.27 -1.53 18.84
CA ASN A 7 -15.20 -0.85 17.93
C ASN A 7 -14.42 -0.23 16.77
N VAL A 8 -13.93 -1.08 15.87
CA VAL A 8 -13.36 -0.65 14.59
C VAL A 8 -14.49 -0.45 13.60
N GLN A 9 -15.31 0.58 13.82
CA GLN A 9 -16.02 1.21 12.71
C GLN A 9 -14.94 1.58 11.67
N HIS A 10 -15.15 1.26 10.39
CA HIS A 10 -14.25 1.63 9.29
C HIS A 10 -13.96 3.13 9.38
N ARG A 11 -12.85 3.48 10.06
CA ARG A 11 -12.38 4.85 10.14
C ARG A 11 -11.83 5.13 8.76
N GLY A 12 -12.53 5.94 7.97
CA GLY A 12 -12.02 6.38 6.68
C GLY A 12 -10.59 6.94 6.83
N LEU A 13 -9.81 6.85 5.74
CA LEU A 13 -8.42 7.29 5.69
C LEU A 13 -8.22 8.62 6.46
N PRO A 14 -7.35 8.65 7.48
CA PRO A 14 -7.04 9.88 8.19
C PRO A 14 -6.42 10.90 7.22
N LYS A 15 -7.06 12.06 7.07
CA LYS A 15 -6.57 13.16 6.21
C LYS A 15 -6.24 14.38 7.03
N ALA A 16 -5.15 15.06 6.66
CA ALA A 16 -4.82 16.33 7.28
C ALA A 16 -5.84 17.43 6.88
N PRO A 17 -6.14 18.39 7.75
CA PRO A 17 -6.97 19.53 7.38
C PRO A 17 -6.29 20.40 6.31
N THR A 18 -7.04 20.88 5.33
CA THR A 18 -6.52 21.77 4.27
C THR A 18 -6.07 23.13 4.81
N SER A 19 -6.60 23.56 5.96
CA SER A 19 -6.22 24.82 6.60
C SER A 19 -6.16 24.67 8.11
N ILE A 20 -5.38 25.53 8.77
CA ILE A 20 -5.32 25.56 10.24
C ILE A 20 -6.69 25.98 10.79
N PRO A 21 -7.35 25.14 11.61
CA PRO A 21 -8.62 25.49 12.24
C PRO A 21 -8.48 26.74 13.12
N TRP A 22 -9.53 27.58 13.18
CA TRP A 22 -9.51 28.84 13.94
C TRP A 22 -9.00 28.68 15.39
N ARG A 23 -9.46 27.65 16.10
CA ARG A 23 -9.04 27.37 17.48
C ARG A 23 -7.52 27.14 17.58
N TRP A 24 -6.94 26.45 16.61
CA TRP A 24 -5.49 26.25 16.54
C TRP A 24 -4.76 27.53 16.19
N ARG A 25 -5.28 28.37 15.31
CA ARG A 25 -4.69 29.70 15.03
C ARG A 25 -4.57 30.54 16.32
N LEU A 26 -5.65 30.57 17.12
CA LEU A 26 -5.64 31.23 18.42
C LEU A 26 -4.62 30.62 19.38
N LYS A 27 -4.52 29.28 19.44
CA LYS A 27 -3.53 28.58 20.27
C LYS A 27 -2.09 28.93 19.88
N LEU A 28 -1.78 28.87 18.58
CA LEU A 28 -0.45 29.20 18.03
C LEU A 28 -0.07 30.66 18.29
N ALA A 29 -1.03 31.59 18.16
CA ALA A 29 -0.79 33.00 18.47
C ALA A 29 -0.44 33.21 19.95
N ARG A 30 -1.16 32.54 20.86
CA ARG A 30 -0.86 32.59 22.30
C ARG A 30 0.51 31.99 22.62
N TRP A 31 0.84 30.86 22.01
CA TRP A 31 2.16 30.23 22.16
C TRP A 31 3.28 31.13 21.64
N GLY A 32 3.14 31.67 20.43
CA GLY A 32 4.14 32.59 19.85
C GLY A 32 4.38 33.82 20.73
N ARG A 33 3.32 34.41 21.30
CA ARG A 33 3.43 35.53 22.26
C ARG A 33 4.13 35.14 23.56
N ARG A 34 3.76 33.99 24.13
CA ARG A 34 4.35 33.49 25.38
C ARG A 34 5.85 33.23 25.20
N ASP A 35 6.20 32.52 24.13
CA ASP A 35 7.58 32.14 23.83
C ASP A 35 8.41 33.37 23.45
N ALA A 36 7.86 34.36 22.74
CA ALA A 36 8.55 35.62 22.45
C ALA A 36 8.92 36.42 23.72
N ARG A 37 8.12 36.31 24.80
CA ARG A 37 8.44 36.94 26.09
C ARG A 37 9.48 36.16 26.88
N GLN A 38 9.43 34.83 26.79
CA GLN A 38 10.27 33.93 27.58
C GLN A 38 11.67 33.78 26.99
N TYR A 39 11.79 33.70 25.67
CA TYR A 39 13.04 33.45 24.96
C TYR A 39 13.46 34.72 24.19
N LYS A 40 14.37 35.50 24.77
CA LYS A 40 14.89 36.76 24.18
C LYS A 40 15.73 36.50 22.93
N SER A 41 16.48 35.40 22.91
CA SER A 41 17.18 34.94 21.73
C SER A 41 16.26 34.03 20.92
N LEU A 42 16.18 34.26 19.61
CA LEU A 42 15.52 33.29 18.73
C LEU A 42 16.21 31.92 18.89
N LYS A 43 17.56 31.93 19.01
CA LYS A 43 18.49 30.81 19.25
C LYS A 43 18.31 30.01 20.54
N ASP A 44 17.52 30.49 21.51
CA ASP A 44 17.17 29.68 22.67
C ASP A 44 16.11 28.64 22.26
N PHE A 45 16.59 27.63 21.56
CA PHE A 45 15.85 26.44 21.14
C PHE A 45 16.04 25.32 22.13
N THR A 46 15.78 25.58 23.42
CA THR A 46 15.24 24.52 24.27
C THR A 46 13.85 24.17 23.75
N ARG A 47 13.82 23.57 22.55
CA ARG A 47 12.74 22.85 21.90
C ARG A 47 11.40 23.45 22.33
N THR A 48 11.09 24.67 21.83
CA THR A 48 9.90 25.43 22.25
C THR A 48 8.72 24.49 22.32
N HIS A 49 8.11 24.34 23.51
CA HIS A 49 7.10 23.30 23.78
C HIS A 49 6.03 23.23 22.68
N ALA A 50 5.69 24.37 22.08
CA ALA A 50 4.78 24.47 20.94
C ALA A 50 5.19 23.63 19.71
N ILE A 51 6.46 23.69 19.27
CA ILE A 51 6.93 22.93 18.10
C ILE A 51 6.94 21.43 18.42
N ILE A 52 7.37 21.04 19.62
CA ILE A 52 7.29 19.64 20.07
C ILE A 52 5.84 19.15 20.07
N GLU A 53 4.93 19.96 20.62
CA GLU A 53 3.51 19.61 20.65
C GLU A 53 2.94 19.43 19.24
N ILE A 54 3.31 20.31 18.30
CA ILE A 54 2.94 20.16 16.90
C ILE A 54 3.53 18.86 16.34
N ASP A 55 4.82 18.63 16.48
CA ASP A 55 5.50 17.45 15.95
C ASP A 55 4.90 16.15 16.51
N ASN A 56 4.63 16.11 17.82
CA ASN A 56 4.00 14.95 18.48
C ASN A 56 2.57 14.72 17.99
N MET A 57 1.78 15.79 17.81
CA MET A 57 0.43 15.69 17.23
C MET A 57 0.49 15.12 15.82
N ILE A 58 1.42 15.60 14.98
CA ILE A 58 1.58 15.16 13.60
C ILE A 58 2.03 13.71 13.55
N ARG A 59 3.02 13.32 14.37
CA ARG A 59 3.46 11.93 14.49
C ARG A 59 2.34 11.00 14.95
N SER A 60 1.52 11.42 15.91
CA SER A 60 0.34 10.65 16.32
C SER A 60 -0.62 10.43 15.16
N LYS A 61 -0.80 11.41 14.27
CA LYS A 61 -1.67 11.28 13.09
C LYS A 61 -1.05 10.41 12.01
N GLN A 62 0.26 10.46 11.83
CA GLN A 62 0.98 9.53 10.95
C GLN A 62 0.88 8.08 11.46
N ILE A 63 0.96 7.87 12.78
CA ILE A 63 0.70 6.56 13.39
C ILE A 63 -0.74 6.11 13.13
N ASP A 64 -1.73 7.02 13.22
CA ASP A 64 -3.12 6.70 12.88
C ASP A 64 -3.27 6.23 11.41
N VAL A 65 -2.49 6.81 10.48
CA VAL A 65 -2.45 6.38 9.06
C VAL A 65 -1.86 4.96 8.92
N ASN A 66 -0.76 4.65 9.62
CA ASN A 66 -0.20 3.30 9.61
C ASN A 66 -1.20 2.27 10.18
N PHE A 67 -1.85 2.59 11.28
CA PHE A 67 -2.86 1.72 11.88
C PHE A 67 -4.05 1.49 10.93
N TRP A 68 -4.49 2.53 10.23
CA TRP A 68 -5.50 2.40 9.18
C TRP A 68 -5.04 1.44 8.07
N LEU A 69 -3.82 1.63 7.55
CA LEU A 69 -3.28 0.80 6.46
C LEU A 69 -3.18 -0.67 6.89
N GLU A 70 -2.73 -0.95 8.11
CA GLU A 70 -2.64 -2.30 8.66
C GLU A 70 -4.02 -2.97 8.77
N ILE A 71 -5.05 -2.23 9.19
CA ILE A 71 -6.42 -2.77 9.25
C ILE A 71 -6.96 -3.07 7.86
N GLU A 72 -6.82 -2.12 6.93
CA GLU A 72 -7.40 -2.22 5.59
C GLU A 72 -6.76 -3.37 4.80
N THR A 73 -5.44 -3.52 4.92
CA THR A 73 -4.70 -4.54 4.17
C THR A 73 -4.69 -5.92 4.83
N ARG A 74 -5.07 -6.05 6.10
CA ARG A 74 -5.05 -7.34 6.83
C ARG A 74 -5.87 -8.42 6.14
N SER A 75 -7.07 -8.10 5.66
CA SER A 75 -7.93 -9.07 4.96
C SER A 75 -7.30 -9.55 3.65
N LEU A 76 -6.63 -8.65 2.93
CA LEU A 76 -5.91 -8.97 1.69
C LEU A 76 -4.70 -9.86 1.97
N VAL A 77 -3.95 -9.59 3.05
CA VAL A 77 -2.82 -10.41 3.50
C VAL A 77 -3.28 -11.84 3.78
N LEU A 78 -4.26 -12.00 4.66
CA LEU A 78 -4.79 -13.31 5.03
C LEU A 78 -5.43 -14.03 3.84
N GLY A 79 -6.09 -13.30 2.95
CA GLY A 79 -6.62 -13.83 1.70
C GLY A 79 -5.52 -14.38 0.80
N ASN A 80 -4.43 -13.64 0.63
CA ASN A 80 -3.29 -14.07 -0.18
C ASN A 80 -2.57 -15.29 0.42
N GLU A 81 -2.39 -15.33 1.74
CA GLU A 81 -1.81 -16.48 2.45
C GLU A 81 -2.65 -17.75 2.25
N ARG A 82 -3.97 -17.62 2.38
CA ARG A 82 -4.88 -18.74 2.12
C ARG A 82 -4.80 -19.22 0.67
N ILE A 83 -4.84 -18.30 -0.29
CA ILE A 83 -4.73 -18.64 -1.70
C ILE A 83 -3.39 -19.35 -1.98
N ALA A 84 -2.29 -18.94 -1.35
CA ALA A 84 -1.00 -19.59 -1.52
C ALA A 84 -1.01 -21.06 -1.08
N VAL A 85 -1.69 -21.38 0.03
CA VAL A 85 -1.87 -22.77 0.49
C VAL A 85 -2.76 -23.56 -0.47
N ASP A 86 -3.90 -22.96 -0.87
CA ASP A 86 -4.83 -23.61 -1.79
C ASP A 86 -4.19 -23.89 -3.17
N LEU A 87 -3.31 -22.99 -3.64
CA LEU A 87 -2.53 -23.17 -4.87
C LEU A 87 -1.58 -24.37 -4.79
N GLN A 88 -0.82 -24.51 -3.69
CA GLN A 88 0.11 -25.64 -3.52
C GLN A 88 -0.63 -26.98 -3.54
N GLN A 89 -1.78 -27.07 -2.88
CA GLN A 89 -2.60 -28.27 -2.92
C GLN A 89 -3.12 -28.56 -4.33
N LEU A 90 -3.60 -27.53 -5.03
CA LEU A 90 -4.16 -27.67 -6.37
C LEU A 90 -3.09 -28.06 -7.41
N GLU A 91 -1.87 -27.53 -7.29
CA GLU A 91 -0.72 -27.91 -8.11
C GLU A 91 -0.35 -29.39 -7.90
N HIS A 92 -0.37 -29.85 -6.66
CA HIS A 92 -0.13 -31.26 -6.34
C HIS A 92 -1.21 -32.19 -6.93
N GLU A 93 -2.50 -31.85 -6.75
CA GLU A 93 -3.63 -32.58 -7.34
C GLU A 93 -3.52 -32.63 -8.88
N LEU A 94 -3.12 -31.53 -9.50
CA LEU A 94 -2.93 -31.44 -10.95
C LEU A 94 -1.77 -32.34 -11.41
N GLU A 95 -0.65 -32.34 -10.68
CA GLU A 95 0.49 -33.19 -11.00
C GLU A 95 0.15 -34.68 -10.89
N GLU A 96 -0.58 -35.09 -9.85
CA GLU A 96 -1.08 -36.45 -9.71
C GLU A 96 -2.00 -36.86 -10.87
N ASP A 97 -2.95 -35.99 -11.23
CA ASP A 97 -3.87 -36.25 -12.34
C ASP A 97 -3.17 -36.28 -13.69
N LEU A 98 -2.09 -35.51 -13.89
CA LEU A 98 -1.26 -35.55 -15.10
C LEU A 98 -0.39 -36.81 -15.20
N ARG A 99 0.06 -37.35 -14.06
CA ARG A 99 0.84 -38.60 -14.00
C ARG A 99 -0.03 -39.85 -14.10
N ARG A 100 -1.35 -39.71 -13.92
CA ARG A 100 -2.28 -40.84 -13.93
C ARG A 100 -2.37 -41.47 -15.31
N THR A 101 -2.01 -42.75 -15.40
CA THR A 101 -2.21 -43.55 -16.62
C THR A 101 -3.58 -44.20 -16.60
N ASP A 102 -4.54 -43.60 -17.29
CA ASP A 102 -5.91 -44.11 -17.37
C ASP A 102 -6.05 -45.21 -18.42
N SER A 103 -6.59 -46.35 -17.98
CA SER A 103 -6.70 -47.57 -18.78
C SER A 103 -7.90 -47.58 -19.72
N THR A 104 -8.95 -46.83 -19.36
CA THR A 104 -10.21 -46.75 -20.13
C THR A 104 -10.53 -45.33 -20.59
N ASP A 105 -11.25 -45.20 -21.71
CA ASP A 105 -11.65 -43.87 -22.24
C ASP A 105 -12.56 -43.10 -21.28
N ARG A 106 -13.35 -43.81 -20.48
CA ARG A 106 -14.20 -43.19 -19.45
C ARG A 106 -13.37 -42.58 -18.31
N GLU A 107 -12.28 -43.24 -17.91
CA GLU A 107 -11.32 -42.69 -16.93
C GLU A 107 -10.61 -41.47 -17.49
N ARG A 108 -10.11 -41.55 -18.73
CA ARG A 108 -9.47 -40.43 -19.44
C ARG A 108 -10.37 -39.19 -19.49
N ALA A 109 -11.65 -39.36 -19.83
CA ALA A 109 -12.61 -38.26 -19.87
C ALA A 109 -12.84 -37.61 -18.49
N ARG A 110 -12.87 -38.41 -17.41
CA ARG A 110 -12.99 -37.90 -16.03
C ARG A 110 -11.73 -37.15 -15.59
N THR A 111 -10.55 -37.69 -15.87
CA THR A 111 -9.27 -37.04 -15.55
C THR A 111 -9.11 -35.74 -16.34
N ALA A 112 -9.44 -35.73 -17.64
CA ALA A 112 -9.48 -34.50 -18.43
C ALA A 112 -10.42 -33.44 -17.85
N GLY A 113 -11.60 -33.84 -17.36
CA GLY A 113 -12.53 -32.95 -16.67
C GLY A 113 -11.97 -32.38 -15.36
N ARG A 114 -11.26 -33.19 -14.56
CA ARG A 114 -10.61 -32.75 -13.31
C ARG A 114 -9.46 -31.78 -13.61
N ILE A 115 -8.62 -32.07 -14.60
CA ILE A 115 -7.54 -31.19 -15.07
C ILE A 115 -8.10 -29.84 -15.51
N ALA A 116 -9.15 -29.83 -16.34
CA ALA A 116 -9.78 -28.59 -16.80
C ALA A 116 -10.35 -27.76 -15.64
N SER A 117 -11.00 -28.41 -14.67
CA SER A 117 -11.51 -27.75 -13.46
C SER A 117 -10.39 -27.19 -12.58
N ALA A 118 -9.29 -27.92 -12.42
CA ALA A 118 -8.12 -27.45 -11.69
C ALA A 118 -7.46 -26.24 -12.38
N GLN A 119 -7.29 -26.28 -13.70
CA GLN A 119 -6.78 -25.15 -14.48
C GLN A 119 -7.65 -23.89 -14.35
N GLN A 120 -8.97 -24.05 -14.36
CA GLN A 120 -9.89 -22.93 -14.14
C GLN A 120 -9.74 -22.35 -12.73
N ARG A 121 -9.60 -23.20 -11.70
CA ARG A 121 -9.38 -22.76 -10.31
C ARG A 121 -8.04 -22.03 -10.15
N LEU A 122 -6.96 -22.50 -10.79
CA LEU A 122 -5.66 -21.80 -10.83
C LEU A 122 -5.82 -20.39 -11.39
N ALA A 123 -6.44 -20.26 -12.57
CA ALA A 123 -6.66 -18.96 -13.22
C ALA A 123 -7.48 -17.99 -12.34
N ASN A 124 -8.48 -18.50 -11.63
CA ASN A 124 -9.29 -17.71 -10.69
C ASN A 124 -8.45 -17.23 -9.50
N PHE A 125 -7.62 -18.09 -8.91
CA PHE A 125 -6.74 -17.72 -7.79
C PHE A 125 -5.67 -16.70 -8.22
N GLU A 126 -5.07 -16.85 -9.40
CA GLU A 126 -4.14 -15.87 -9.95
C GLU A 126 -4.80 -14.50 -10.21
N ALA A 127 -6.03 -14.50 -10.72
CA ALA A 127 -6.81 -13.27 -10.89
C ALA A 127 -7.09 -12.60 -9.54
N GLN A 128 -7.46 -13.40 -8.53
CA GLN A 128 -7.72 -12.89 -7.18
C GLN A 128 -6.45 -12.34 -6.51
N LEU A 129 -5.30 -13.02 -6.62
CA LEU A 129 -4.02 -12.53 -6.12
C LEU A 129 -3.64 -11.20 -6.77
N ARG A 130 -3.80 -11.08 -8.10
CA ARG A 130 -3.55 -9.82 -8.83
C ARG A 130 -4.47 -8.70 -8.33
N SER A 131 -5.75 -8.99 -8.16
CA SER A 131 -6.73 -8.02 -7.63
C SER A 131 -6.36 -7.56 -6.22
N ASN A 132 -6.03 -8.49 -5.32
CA ASN A 132 -5.63 -8.17 -3.95
C ASN A 132 -4.35 -7.34 -3.91
N ARG A 133 -3.38 -7.64 -4.79
CA ARG A 133 -2.14 -6.88 -4.91
C ARG A 133 -2.39 -5.45 -5.38
N GLN A 134 -3.18 -5.28 -6.43
CA GLN A 134 -3.56 -3.96 -6.95
C GLN A 134 -4.29 -3.11 -5.89
N GLN A 135 -5.19 -3.73 -5.14
CA GLN A 135 -5.89 -3.07 -4.04
C GLN A 135 -4.91 -2.64 -2.93
N GLY A 136 -4.04 -3.54 -2.47
CA GLY A 136 -3.05 -3.22 -1.45
C GLY A 136 -2.07 -2.11 -1.87
N ALA A 137 -1.65 -2.11 -3.15
CA ALA A 137 -0.82 -1.04 -3.72
C ALA A 137 -1.58 0.30 -3.79
N SER A 138 -2.87 0.27 -4.10
CA SER A 138 -3.74 1.47 -4.04
C SER A 138 -3.84 2.02 -2.61
N ASP A 139 -4.10 1.16 -1.63
CA ASP A 139 -4.23 1.56 -0.22
C ASP A 139 -2.93 2.14 0.32
N ARG A 140 -1.79 1.57 -0.06
CA ARG A 140 -0.47 2.11 0.27
C ARG A 140 -0.25 3.50 -0.32
N ARG A 141 -0.54 3.71 -1.61
CA ARG A 141 -0.42 5.05 -2.25
C ARG A 141 -1.31 6.08 -1.56
N MET A 142 -2.52 5.69 -1.14
CA MET A 142 -3.40 6.57 -0.36
C MET A 142 -2.81 6.91 1.01
N ALA A 143 -2.18 5.94 1.69
CA ALA A 143 -1.49 6.18 2.95
C ALA A 143 -0.27 7.12 2.78
N GLU A 144 0.53 6.95 1.71
CA GLU A 144 1.66 7.84 1.39
C GLU A 144 1.19 9.29 1.20
N GLN A 145 0.13 9.50 0.43
CA GLN A 145 -0.47 10.83 0.23
C GLN A 145 -0.97 11.42 1.56
N ALA A 146 -1.60 10.59 2.41
CA ALA A 146 -2.04 11.03 3.73
C ALA A 146 -0.86 11.44 4.62
N MET A 147 0.22 10.65 4.65
CA MET A 147 1.45 10.98 5.40
C MET A 147 2.04 12.32 4.96
N GLN A 148 2.15 12.55 3.64
CA GLN A 148 2.62 13.81 3.06
C GLN A 148 1.71 14.98 3.43
N SER A 149 0.39 14.78 3.43
CA SER A 149 -0.56 15.83 3.81
C SER A 149 -0.37 16.29 5.27
N PHE A 150 -0.03 15.37 6.18
CA PHE A 150 0.28 15.70 7.56
C PHE A 150 1.61 16.44 7.71
N THR A 151 2.62 16.10 6.91
CA THR A 151 3.88 16.85 6.86
C THR A 151 3.65 18.28 6.36
N ALA A 152 2.90 18.48 5.28
CA ALA A 152 2.54 19.80 4.79
C ALA A 152 1.72 20.60 5.83
N PHE A 153 0.79 19.94 6.54
CA PHE A 153 0.02 20.56 7.61
C PHE A 153 0.92 21.00 8.78
N ARG A 154 1.94 20.21 9.13
CA ARG A 154 2.97 20.58 10.12
C ARG A 154 3.68 21.87 9.71
N GLU A 155 4.16 21.94 8.47
CA GLU A 155 4.85 23.12 7.95
C GLU A 155 3.96 24.37 8.01
N MET A 156 2.69 24.25 7.66
CA MET A 156 1.73 25.34 7.78
C MET A 156 1.57 25.80 9.24
N MET A 157 1.42 24.86 10.18
CA MET A 157 1.30 25.15 11.62
C MET A 157 2.54 25.86 12.17
N VAL A 158 3.72 25.37 11.81
CA VAL A 158 5.00 25.95 12.24
C VAL A 158 5.25 27.32 11.61
N SER A 159 4.92 27.50 10.33
CA SER A 159 4.97 28.80 9.65
C SER A 159 4.07 29.83 10.34
N ALA A 160 2.85 29.42 10.73
CA ALA A 160 1.94 30.30 11.47
C ALA A 160 2.50 30.67 12.85
N TYR A 161 2.97 29.68 13.62
CA TYR A 161 3.59 29.91 14.92
C TYR A 161 4.79 30.85 14.85
N THR A 162 5.72 30.61 13.93
CA THR A 162 6.94 31.43 13.78
C THR A 162 6.62 32.87 13.40
N ARG A 163 5.63 33.12 12.54
CA ARG A 163 5.14 34.48 12.26
C ARG A 163 4.64 35.16 13.53
N TYR A 164 3.81 34.49 14.34
CA TYR A 164 3.31 35.07 15.59
C TYR A 164 4.42 35.37 16.61
N ARG A 165 5.42 34.47 16.71
CA ARG A 165 6.59 34.68 17.59
C ARG A 165 7.42 35.87 17.10
N ALA A 166 7.75 35.93 15.81
CA ALA A 166 8.56 36.99 15.21
C ALA A 166 7.90 38.37 15.34
N LEU A 167 6.58 38.48 15.08
CA LEU A 167 5.82 39.71 15.26
C LEU A 167 5.89 40.25 16.70
N HIS A 168 5.91 39.35 17.69
CA HIS A 168 5.97 39.73 19.10
C HIS A 168 7.40 39.95 19.62
N ALA A 169 8.40 39.30 19.03
CA ALA A 169 9.80 39.46 19.37
C ALA A 169 10.47 40.65 18.63
N GLY A 170 9.77 41.28 17.69
CA GLY A 170 10.35 42.32 16.80
C GLY A 170 11.43 41.78 15.85
N GLY A 171 11.45 40.45 15.63
CA GLY A 171 12.48 39.77 14.86
C GLY A 171 12.09 39.51 13.40
N ASN A 172 13.09 39.18 12.56
CA ASN A 172 12.86 38.78 11.18
C ASN A 172 12.29 37.35 11.11
N ILE A 173 11.19 37.16 10.37
CA ILE A 173 10.52 35.87 10.18
C ILE A 173 11.45 34.85 9.51
N ALA A 174 12.30 35.28 8.58
CA ALA A 174 13.22 34.38 7.87
C ALA A 174 14.28 33.78 8.81
N ALA A 175 14.80 34.58 9.75
CA ALA A 175 15.73 34.10 10.78
C ALA A 175 15.04 33.09 11.72
N ALA A 176 13.79 33.36 12.11
CA ALA A 176 13.03 32.47 12.97
C ALA A 176 12.67 31.12 12.32
N GLN A 177 12.60 31.06 10.98
CA GLN A 177 12.34 29.82 10.23
C GLN A 177 13.59 28.96 10.05
N ALA A 178 14.75 29.58 9.80
CA ALA A 178 16.02 28.87 9.61
C ALA A 178 16.45 28.06 10.84
N GLU A 179 15.86 28.36 12.00
CA GLU A 179 16.26 27.78 13.27
C GLU A 179 15.27 26.73 13.81
N ILE A 180 14.25 26.35 13.03
CA ILE A 180 13.31 25.27 13.38
C ILE A 180 14.05 23.91 13.30
N PRO A 181 13.98 23.05 14.34
CA PRO A 181 14.52 21.70 14.27
C PRO A 181 13.90 20.88 13.13
N GLU A 182 14.74 20.04 12.52
CA GLU A 182 14.29 19.12 11.48
C GLU A 182 13.21 18.17 12.02
N PHE A 183 12.12 18.06 11.25
CA PHE A 183 11.04 17.15 11.57
C PHE A 183 11.34 15.78 10.98
N VAL A 184 11.45 14.77 11.84
CA VAL A 184 11.54 13.38 11.42
C VAL A 184 10.13 12.79 11.32
N PRO A 185 9.62 12.50 10.11
CA PRO A 185 8.32 11.88 9.91
C PRO A 185 8.34 10.41 10.32
N VAL A 186 7.17 9.88 10.67
CA VAL A 186 7.01 8.44 10.92
C VAL A 186 7.09 7.69 9.59
N PRO A 187 7.92 6.66 9.46
CA PRO A 187 7.97 5.85 8.23
C PRO A 187 6.64 5.11 8.03
N LEU A 188 6.24 4.97 6.78
CA LEU A 188 5.09 4.17 6.41
C LEU A 188 5.36 2.68 6.70
N THR A 189 4.35 1.96 7.18
CA THR A 189 4.44 0.51 7.36
C THR A 189 4.77 -0.17 6.03
N VAL A 190 5.82 -0.99 6.02
CA VAL A 190 6.25 -1.74 4.84
C VAL A 190 5.36 -2.98 4.68
N LEU A 191 4.78 -3.15 3.50
CA LEU A 191 3.96 -4.31 3.14
C LEU A 191 4.53 -4.97 1.87
N PRO A 192 5.50 -5.89 2.01
CA PRO A 192 6.29 -6.42 0.89
C PRO A 192 5.45 -7.08 -0.21
N GLN A 193 4.37 -7.75 0.16
CA GLN A 193 3.47 -8.44 -0.78
C GLN A 193 2.67 -7.50 -1.70
N PHE A 194 2.72 -6.19 -1.45
CA PHE A 194 2.05 -5.14 -2.23
C PHE A 194 3.05 -4.17 -2.86
N ASP A 195 4.35 -4.46 -2.82
CA ASP A 195 5.37 -3.67 -3.51
C ASP A 195 5.35 -3.95 -5.01
N ASP A 196 5.07 -2.91 -5.81
CA ASP A 196 5.04 -2.99 -7.28
C ASP A 196 6.42 -3.33 -7.87
N GLU A 197 7.53 -3.03 -7.17
CA GLU A 197 8.90 -3.36 -7.63
C GLU A 197 9.19 -4.86 -7.67
N LEU A 198 8.40 -5.70 -7.02
CA LEU A 198 8.50 -7.16 -7.10
C LEU A 198 7.63 -7.79 -8.22
N LEU A 199 6.90 -6.98 -8.99
CA LEU A 199 6.01 -7.45 -10.06
C LEU A 199 6.72 -7.74 -11.40
N ASP A 200 8.00 -7.41 -11.54
CA ASP A 200 8.85 -7.91 -12.62
C ASP A 200 9.30 -9.36 -12.33
N ILE A 201 8.33 -10.24 -12.06
CA ILE A 201 8.53 -11.65 -12.37
C ILE A 201 8.49 -11.70 -13.89
N PRO A 202 9.60 -11.91 -14.61
CA PRO A 202 9.53 -12.20 -16.03
C PRO A 202 8.54 -13.35 -16.16
N GLN A 203 7.57 -13.23 -17.07
CA GLN A 203 6.72 -14.36 -17.41
C GLN A 203 7.60 -15.48 -17.95
N ALA A 204 8.14 -16.29 -17.04
CA ALA A 204 8.96 -17.43 -17.33
C ALA A 204 7.98 -18.48 -17.86
N GLY A 205 7.81 -18.50 -19.18
CA GLY A 205 7.51 -19.74 -19.89
C GLY A 205 6.11 -19.92 -20.50
N VAL A 206 5.27 -18.90 -20.65
CA VAL A 206 4.15 -19.01 -21.62
C VAL A 206 4.65 -18.57 -22.99
N GLY A 207 5.55 -19.38 -23.56
CA GLY A 207 5.84 -19.30 -24.98
C GLY A 207 4.56 -19.57 -25.79
N PRO A 208 4.35 -18.92 -26.95
CA PRO A 208 3.20 -19.21 -27.79
C PRO A 208 3.27 -20.68 -28.20
N ARG A 209 2.30 -21.49 -27.74
CA ARG A 209 2.08 -22.85 -28.27
C ARG A 209 1.76 -22.72 -29.75
N SER A 210 2.78 -22.87 -30.58
CA SER A 210 2.62 -23.07 -32.01
C SER A 210 1.89 -24.39 -32.22
N HIS A 211 0.55 -24.36 -32.30
CA HIS A 211 -0.21 -25.44 -32.88
C HIS A 211 0.09 -25.52 -34.38
N ARG A 212 1.24 -26.11 -34.71
CA ARG A 212 1.55 -26.57 -36.07
C ARG A 212 0.67 -27.79 -36.29
N ARG A 213 -0.49 -27.58 -36.93
CA ARG A 213 -1.32 -28.66 -37.49
C ARG A 213 -0.41 -29.54 -38.36
N PRO A 214 -0.40 -30.87 -38.20
CA PRO A 214 0.11 -31.74 -39.25
C PRO A 214 -0.87 -31.66 -40.42
N ALA A 215 -0.38 -31.20 -41.58
CA ALA A 215 -1.12 -31.27 -42.82
C ALA A 215 -1.19 -32.75 -43.25
N GLY A 216 -2.38 -33.33 -43.13
CA GLY A 216 -2.70 -34.61 -43.75
C GLY A 216 -3.03 -34.41 -45.23
N ASP A 217 -2.40 -35.25 -46.04
CA ASP A 217 -2.88 -35.89 -47.28
C ASP A 217 -3.83 -35.13 -48.21
N ALA A 218 -3.31 -34.84 -49.40
CA ALA A 218 -4.08 -34.87 -50.64
C ALA A 218 -3.15 -35.18 -51.83
N LEU A 219 -2.84 -36.47 -52.06
CA LEU A 219 -2.42 -36.94 -53.38
C LEU A 219 -3.57 -37.76 -53.98
N ASN A 220 -4.25 -37.09 -54.89
CA ASN A 220 -5.38 -37.58 -55.68
C ASN A 220 -4.87 -38.51 -56.79
N PRO A 221 -5.54 -39.63 -57.08
CA PRO A 221 -5.19 -40.51 -58.19
C PRO A 221 -5.86 -40.01 -59.48
N THR A 222 -5.11 -39.95 -60.58
CA THR A 222 -5.73 -39.94 -61.92
C THR A 222 -5.04 -40.96 -62.81
N ASN A 223 -5.79 -42.05 -63.00
CA ASN A 223 -5.69 -42.97 -64.12
C ASN A 223 -5.92 -42.25 -65.45
N GLY A 224 -5.26 -42.75 -66.50
CA GLY A 224 -5.99 -43.12 -67.71
C GLY A 224 -5.72 -42.31 -68.97
N ALA A 225 -5.01 -42.95 -69.90
CA ALA A 225 -5.29 -43.04 -71.34
C ALA A 225 -5.16 -41.74 -72.18
N ARG A 226 -4.50 -41.67 -73.34
CA ARG A 226 -4.12 -42.64 -74.38
C ARG A 226 -2.86 -42.13 -75.08
#